data_AF-A0AAV3S4L6-F1
#
_entry.id   AF-A0AAV3S4L6-F1
#
_cell.length_a   1.000
_cell.length_b   1.000
_cell.length_c   1.000
_cell.angle_alpha   90.00
_cell.angle_beta   90.00
_cell.angle_gamma   90.00
#
_symmetry.space_group_name_H-M   'P 1'
#
loop_
_entity.id
_entity.type
_entity.pdbx_description
1 polymer ?
#
loop_
_entity_poly.entity_id
_entity_poly.type
_entity_poly.pdbx_seq_one_letter_code
_entity_poly.pdbx_strand_id
1 'polypeptide(L)'
;MALRATRPPAYKATASEDPRMKEYERKGLLERIGRESATVGATIPDEIALDGESFPLREFVFETSGLDRIPPERREEVADAKRTLRRARRERVERLEEAELDYAEGETLADEVIGIDRALNALESLGSGGDIEREISAKEAADTKRWHTFLKKALGHDDGSSRGRGRGNEVGRSGDR
;
A
#
# COMPACT_ATOMS: atom_id res chain seq x y z
N MET A 1 59.81 -24.14 40.18
CA MET A 1 58.56 -23.45 40.54
C MET A 1 57.95 -22.90 39.27
N ALA A 2 56.86 -23.51 38.80
CA ALA A 2 56.21 -23.20 37.53
C ALA A 2 55.15 -22.12 37.73
N LEU A 3 55.36 -20.92 37.18
CA LEU A 3 54.30 -19.92 37.04
C LEU A 3 53.54 -20.22 35.74
N ARG A 4 52.43 -20.92 35.94
CA ARG A 4 51.44 -21.31 34.95
C ARG A 4 50.90 -20.04 34.29
N ALA A 5 51.17 -19.88 32.99
CA ALA A 5 50.52 -18.87 32.17
C ALA A 5 49.00 -19.06 32.25
N THR A 6 48.31 -18.14 32.90
CA THR A 6 46.86 -18.06 32.86
C THR A 6 46.48 -17.56 31.48
N ARG A 7 46.28 -18.48 30.54
CA ARG A 7 45.62 -18.21 29.26
C ARG A 7 44.23 -17.66 29.61
N PRO A 8 43.87 -16.43 29.19
CA PRO A 8 42.53 -15.92 29.43
C PRO A 8 41.52 -16.87 28.76
N PRO A 9 40.31 -17.06 29.33
CA PRO A 9 39.31 -17.87 28.68
C PRO A 9 39.03 -17.26 27.31
N ALA A 10 39.16 -18.07 26.26
CA ALA A 10 38.52 -17.78 25.00
C ALA A 10 37.02 -17.76 25.31
N TYR A 11 36.46 -16.58 25.55
CA TYR A 11 35.04 -16.35 25.32
C TYR A 11 34.83 -16.82 23.88
N LYS A 12 34.17 -17.97 23.76
CA LYS A 12 33.80 -18.53 22.48
C LYS A 12 33.07 -17.41 21.75
N ALA A 13 33.51 -17.11 20.54
CA ALA A 13 32.65 -16.48 19.55
C ALA A 13 31.49 -17.45 19.28
N THR A 14 30.51 -17.49 20.17
CA THR A 14 29.25 -18.20 19.97
C THR A 14 28.24 -17.17 19.49
N ALA A 15 27.97 -17.22 18.19
CA ALA A 15 26.73 -16.78 17.56
C ALA A 15 26.27 -15.36 17.95
N SER A 16 26.88 -14.36 17.31
CA SER A 16 26.17 -13.10 17.08
C SER A 16 25.02 -13.41 16.13
N GLU A 17 23.84 -13.58 16.72
CA GLU A 17 22.52 -13.16 16.25
C GLU A 17 22.34 -13.16 14.73
N ASP A 18 21.65 -14.20 14.24
CA ASP A 18 20.98 -14.12 12.95
C ASP A 18 20.06 -12.89 12.99
N PRO A 19 20.28 -11.86 12.15
CA PRO A 19 19.42 -10.67 12.14
C PRO A 19 18.00 -11.01 11.71
N ARG A 20 17.75 -12.23 11.20
CA ARG A 20 16.42 -12.70 10.83
C ARG A 20 15.52 -12.79 12.05
N MET A 21 14.32 -12.28 11.85
CA MET A 21 13.19 -12.36 12.77
C MET A 21 12.93 -13.81 13.18
N LYS A 22 12.78 -14.02 14.48
CA LYS A 22 12.46 -15.34 15.04
C LYS A 22 10.97 -15.65 14.85
N GLU A 23 10.63 -16.93 14.83
CA GLU A 23 9.24 -17.36 14.61
C GLU A 23 8.24 -16.78 15.62
N TYR A 24 8.62 -16.64 16.89
CA TYR A 24 7.75 -16.05 17.91
C TYR A 24 7.51 -14.54 17.67
N GLU A 25 8.50 -13.85 17.09
CA GLU A 25 8.39 -12.43 16.75
C GLU A 25 7.45 -12.25 15.55
N ARG A 26 7.62 -13.07 14.51
CA ARG A 26 6.70 -13.15 13.38
C ARG A 26 5.27 -13.42 13.83
N LYS A 27 5.09 -14.43 14.67
CA LYS A 27 3.77 -14.77 15.23
C LYS A 27 3.16 -13.61 16.01
N GLY A 28 3.96 -12.89 16.79
CA GLY A 28 3.50 -11.70 17.52
C GLY A 28 3.03 -10.57 16.59
N LEU A 29 3.73 -10.34 15.49
CA LEU A 29 3.33 -9.36 14.48
C LEU A 29 2.05 -9.79 13.74
N LEU A 30 1.94 -11.06 13.35
CA LEU A 30 0.73 -11.61 12.73
C LEU A 30 -0.49 -11.55 13.66
N GLU A 31 -0.30 -11.85 14.95
CA GLU A 31 -1.37 -11.70 15.93
C GLU A 31 -1.77 -10.23 16.09
N ARG A 32 -0.80 -9.31 16.10
CA ARG A 32 -1.05 -7.87 16.21
C ARG A 32 -1.93 -7.37 15.07
N ILE A 33 -1.63 -7.70 13.82
CA ILE A 33 -2.42 -7.28 12.65
C ILE A 33 -3.80 -7.98 12.57
N GLY A 34 -3.93 -9.18 13.15
CA GLY A 34 -5.17 -9.96 13.11
C GLY A 34 -6.22 -9.55 14.14
N ARG A 35 -5.88 -8.66 15.09
CA ARG A 35 -6.80 -8.17 16.12
C ARG A 35 -7.83 -7.23 15.51
N GLU A 36 -9.10 -7.40 15.88
CA GLU A 36 -10.19 -6.50 15.46
C GLU A 36 -9.92 -5.04 15.85
N SER A 37 -9.29 -4.83 17.01
CA SER A 37 -8.90 -3.50 17.50
C SER A 37 -7.57 -2.97 16.95
N ALA A 38 -6.89 -3.67 16.02
CA ALA A 38 -5.57 -3.28 15.54
C ALA A 38 -5.54 -1.88 14.90
N THR A 39 -6.69 -1.41 14.37
CA THR A 39 -6.81 -0.09 13.76
C THR A 39 -7.19 1.03 14.73
N VAL A 40 -7.51 0.71 15.99
CA VAL A 40 -7.89 1.69 17.00
C VAL A 40 -6.66 2.49 17.43
N GLY A 41 -6.70 3.81 17.22
CA GLY A 41 -5.56 4.69 17.49
C GLY A 41 -4.45 4.63 16.43
N ALA A 42 -4.57 3.74 15.43
CA ALA A 42 -3.64 3.69 14.31
C ALA A 42 -3.84 4.88 13.36
N THR A 43 -2.72 5.32 12.77
CA THR A 43 -2.70 6.41 11.79
C THR A 43 -2.62 5.84 10.39
N ILE A 44 -3.23 6.52 9.42
CA ILE A 44 -3.11 6.17 8.00
C ILE A 44 -1.73 6.64 7.51
N PRO A 45 -0.90 5.76 6.91
CA PRO A 45 0.38 6.13 6.31
C PRO A 45 0.23 7.26 5.29
N ASP A 46 1.19 8.17 5.23
CA ASP A 46 1.21 9.25 4.23
C ASP A 46 1.21 8.67 2.82
N GLU A 47 2.13 7.73 2.57
CA GLU A 47 2.29 7.04 1.30
C GLU A 47 2.43 5.53 1.52
N ILE A 48 2.05 4.74 0.51
CA ILE A 48 2.34 3.31 0.43
C ILE A 48 2.77 2.95 -0.99
N ALA A 49 3.54 1.87 -1.15
CA ALA A 49 3.81 1.33 -2.47
C ALA A 49 2.65 0.41 -2.94
N LEU A 50 2.06 0.72 -4.10
CA LEU A 50 1.06 -0.09 -4.81
C LEU A 50 1.63 -0.47 -6.19
N ASP A 51 1.73 -1.77 -6.48
CA ASP A 51 2.29 -2.29 -7.74
C ASP A 51 3.66 -1.66 -8.14
N GLY A 52 4.45 -1.23 -7.13
CA GLY A 52 5.77 -0.60 -7.33
C GLY A 52 5.76 0.93 -7.43
N GLU A 53 4.60 1.57 -7.37
CA GLU A 53 4.44 3.03 -7.43
C GLU A 53 4.04 3.61 -6.08
N SER A 54 4.53 4.82 -5.76
CA SER A 54 4.12 5.51 -4.52
C SER A 54 2.69 6.03 -4.65
N PHE A 55 1.86 5.70 -3.69
CA PHE A 55 0.46 6.10 -3.59
C PHE A 55 0.22 6.93 -2.33
N PRO A 56 -0.25 8.19 -2.46
CA PRO A 56 -0.52 9.09 -1.32
C PRO A 56 -1.80 8.68 -0.57
N LEU A 57 -1.70 7.61 0.23
CA LEU A 57 -2.83 6.96 0.88
C LEU A 57 -3.61 7.89 1.81
N ARG A 58 -2.92 8.64 2.66
CA ARG A 58 -3.56 9.54 3.62
C ARG A 58 -4.37 10.63 2.92
N GLU A 59 -3.79 11.27 1.91
CA GLU A 59 -4.45 12.30 1.11
C GLU A 59 -5.68 11.71 0.41
N PHE A 60 -5.55 10.55 -0.24
CA PHE A 60 -6.66 9.87 -0.89
C PHE A 60 -7.83 9.57 0.05
N VAL A 61 -7.52 9.04 1.23
CA VAL A 61 -8.56 8.74 2.22
C VAL A 61 -9.20 10.02 2.73
N PHE A 62 -8.43 11.06 3.08
CA PHE A 62 -9.01 12.31 3.56
C PHE A 62 -9.88 13.01 2.53
N GLU A 63 -9.45 13.06 1.26
CA GLU A 63 -10.25 13.65 0.20
C GLU A 63 -11.52 12.85 -0.07
N THR A 64 -11.44 11.52 -0.07
CA THR A 64 -12.60 10.67 -0.32
C THR A 64 -13.56 10.66 0.88
N SER A 65 -13.03 10.63 2.10
CA SER A 65 -13.82 10.59 3.35
C SER A 65 -14.33 11.93 3.82
N GLY A 66 -13.79 13.04 3.29
CA GLY A 66 -14.36 14.37 3.46
C GLY A 66 -15.66 14.60 2.67
N LEU A 67 -16.04 13.68 1.77
CA LEU A 67 -17.30 13.75 1.04
C LEU A 67 -18.42 13.06 1.80
N ASP A 68 -19.59 13.71 1.86
CA ASP A 68 -20.80 13.09 2.42
C ASP A 68 -21.25 11.86 1.60
N ARG A 69 -20.96 11.85 0.29
CA ARG A 69 -21.27 10.75 -0.63
C ARG A 69 -20.30 10.73 -1.81
N ILE A 70 -19.92 9.53 -2.25
CA ILE A 70 -19.14 9.33 -3.48
C ILE A 70 -20.04 9.55 -4.72
N PRO A 71 -19.72 10.54 -5.59
CA PRO A 71 -20.41 10.75 -6.86
C PRO A 71 -20.42 9.48 -7.74
N PRO A 72 -21.52 9.21 -8.46
CA PRO A 72 -21.70 7.97 -9.21
C PRO A 72 -20.60 7.72 -10.25
N GLU A 73 -20.07 8.76 -10.89
CA GLU A 73 -19.00 8.68 -11.89
C GLU A 73 -17.66 8.18 -11.32
N ARG A 74 -17.52 8.19 -9.98
CA ARG A 74 -16.28 7.91 -9.25
C ARG A 74 -16.36 6.66 -8.40
N ARG A 75 -17.55 6.04 -8.32
CA ARG A 75 -17.77 4.82 -7.54
C ARG A 75 -16.86 3.69 -8.01
N GLU A 76 -16.63 3.61 -9.33
CA GLU A 76 -15.71 2.65 -9.93
C GLU A 76 -14.25 2.90 -9.51
N GLU A 77 -13.75 4.13 -9.65
CA GLU A 77 -12.38 4.50 -9.23
C GLU A 77 -12.12 4.19 -7.74
N VAL A 78 -13.09 4.49 -6.87
CA VAL A 78 -12.98 4.19 -5.43
C VAL A 78 -13.10 2.70 -5.14
N ALA A 79 -13.92 1.96 -5.89
CA ALA A 79 -14.01 0.51 -5.78
C ALA A 79 -12.71 -0.18 -6.23
N ASP A 80 -12.08 0.35 -7.28
CA ASP A 80 -10.79 -0.09 -7.80
C ASP A 80 -9.67 0.15 -6.80
N ALA A 81 -9.58 1.36 -6.24
CA ALA A 81 -8.63 1.67 -5.18
C ALA A 81 -8.80 0.72 -3.98
N LYS A 82 -10.04 0.47 -3.53
CA LYS A 82 -10.32 -0.48 -2.44
C LYS A 82 -9.88 -1.91 -2.80
N ARG A 83 -10.02 -2.34 -4.05
CA ARG A 83 -9.55 -3.67 -4.49
C ARG A 83 -8.03 -3.75 -4.47
N THR A 84 -7.35 -2.73 -4.99
CA THR A 84 -5.88 -2.64 -4.98
C THR A 84 -5.34 -2.62 -3.56
N LEU A 85 -5.93 -1.84 -2.64
CA LEU A 85 -5.55 -1.81 -1.23
C LEU A 85 -5.71 -3.18 -0.55
N ARG A 86 -6.82 -3.90 -0.80
CA ARG A 86 -7.00 -5.26 -0.24
C ARG A 86 -5.98 -6.25 -0.78
N ARG A 87 -5.57 -6.11 -2.05
CA ARG A 87 -4.50 -6.91 -2.63
C ARG A 87 -3.16 -6.59 -1.96
N ALA A 88 -2.80 -5.30 -1.88
CA ALA A 88 -1.57 -4.82 -1.26
C ALA A 88 -1.45 -5.23 0.22
N ARG A 89 -2.57 -5.22 0.96
CA ARG A 89 -2.65 -5.78 2.33
C ARG A 89 -2.27 -7.25 2.33
N ARG A 90 -2.89 -8.07 1.48
CA ARG A 90 -2.65 -9.52 1.40
C ARG A 90 -1.19 -9.82 1.09
N GLU A 91 -0.62 -9.15 0.10
CA GLU A 91 0.78 -9.32 -0.32
C GLU A 91 1.75 -9.02 0.83
N ARG A 92 1.44 -8.01 1.67
CA ARG A 92 2.24 -7.69 2.85
C ARG A 92 2.12 -8.73 3.96
N VAL A 93 0.92 -9.27 4.18
CA VAL A 93 0.70 -10.37 5.12
C VAL A 93 1.46 -11.61 4.69
N GLU A 94 1.32 -12.02 3.42
CA GLU A 94 2.04 -13.15 2.84
C GLU A 94 3.57 -12.95 2.94
N ARG A 95 4.06 -11.75 2.62
CA ARG A 95 5.49 -11.42 2.80
C ARG A 95 5.92 -11.53 4.27
N LEU A 96 5.10 -11.06 5.22
CA LEU A 96 5.40 -11.16 6.64
C LEU A 96 5.42 -12.64 7.11
N GLU A 97 4.56 -13.47 6.54
CA GLU A 97 4.48 -14.92 6.82
C GLU A 97 5.68 -15.69 6.27
N GLU A 98 6.09 -15.41 5.03
CA GLU A 98 6.98 -16.29 4.26
C GLU A 98 8.40 -15.75 4.07
N ALA A 99 8.59 -14.44 4.00
CA ALA A 99 9.89 -13.87 3.66
C ALA A 99 10.88 -13.95 4.84
N GLU A 100 12.16 -14.14 4.51
CA GLU A 100 13.25 -13.95 5.46
C GLU A 100 13.45 -12.45 5.67
N LEU A 101 12.98 -11.95 6.81
CA LEU A 101 13.00 -10.54 7.20
C LEU A 101 13.70 -10.40 8.54
N ASP A 102 14.32 -9.26 8.81
CA ASP A 102 14.60 -8.87 10.18
C ASP A 102 13.34 -8.39 10.92
N TYR A 103 13.45 -8.14 12.22
CA TYR A 103 12.31 -7.68 13.02
C TYR A 103 11.78 -6.31 12.58
N ALA A 104 12.66 -5.39 12.18
CA ALA A 104 12.28 -4.03 11.80
C ALA A 104 11.54 -4.00 10.45
N GLU A 105 11.96 -4.82 9.51
CA GLU A 105 11.26 -5.05 8.25
C GLU A 105 9.87 -5.66 8.50
N GLY A 106 9.78 -6.66 9.38
CA GLY A 106 8.51 -7.26 9.79
C GLY A 106 7.57 -6.26 10.48
N GLU A 107 8.11 -5.44 11.38
CA GLU A 107 7.36 -4.38 12.06
C GLU A 107 6.81 -3.35 11.07
N THR A 108 7.64 -2.94 10.10
CA THR A 108 7.24 -2.02 9.02
C THR A 108 6.07 -2.60 8.21
N LEU A 109 6.16 -3.87 7.78
CA LEU A 109 5.07 -4.52 7.05
C LEU A 109 3.77 -4.57 7.86
N ALA A 110 3.88 -4.89 9.16
CA ALA A 110 2.72 -4.95 10.03
C ALA A 110 2.08 -3.57 10.27
N ASP A 111 2.89 -2.51 10.36
CA ASP A 111 2.41 -1.12 10.44
C ASP A 111 1.72 -0.68 9.15
N GLU A 112 2.29 -1.02 7.98
CA GLU A 112 1.67 -0.77 6.68
C GLU A 112 0.33 -1.51 6.55
N VAL A 113 0.24 -2.77 6.98
CA VAL A 113 -1.01 -3.55 6.99
C VAL A 113 -2.07 -2.87 7.85
N ILE A 114 -1.73 -2.47 9.08
CA ILE A 114 -2.67 -1.77 9.97
C ILE A 114 -3.11 -0.43 9.37
N GLY A 115 -2.19 0.29 8.72
CA GLY A 115 -2.47 1.52 8.01
C GLY A 115 -3.44 1.33 6.83
N ILE A 116 -3.26 0.27 6.06
CA ILE A 116 -4.16 -0.10 4.96
C ILE A 116 -5.54 -0.49 5.51
N ASP A 117 -5.61 -1.25 6.60
CA ASP A 117 -6.88 -1.63 7.24
C ASP A 117 -7.63 -0.40 7.76
N ARG A 118 -6.91 0.55 8.36
CA ARG A 118 -7.46 1.84 8.79
C ARG A 118 -8.04 2.63 7.61
N ALA A 119 -7.32 2.67 6.48
CA ALA A 119 -7.76 3.32 5.26
C ALA A 119 -9.01 2.66 4.66
N LEU A 120 -9.02 1.33 4.56
CA LEU A 120 -10.17 0.56 4.06
C LEU A 120 -11.42 0.82 4.91
N ASN A 121 -11.30 0.78 6.24
CA ASN A 121 -12.41 1.09 7.16
C ASN A 121 -12.99 2.49 6.91
N ALA A 122 -12.13 3.50 6.70
CA ALA A 122 -12.58 4.86 6.40
C ALA A 122 -13.33 4.93 5.06
N LEU A 123 -12.83 4.26 4.02
CA LEU A 123 -13.43 4.23 2.67
C LEU A 123 -14.73 3.39 2.59
N GLU A 124 -14.92 2.45 3.51
CA GLU A 124 -16.13 1.62 3.63
C GLU A 124 -17.24 2.36 4.39
N SER A 125 -16.89 3.12 5.42
CA SER A 125 -17.85 3.91 6.21
C SER A 125 -18.69 4.88 5.35
N LEU A 126 -18.13 5.37 4.24
CA LEU A 126 -18.80 6.30 3.31
C LEU A 126 -19.84 5.62 2.41
N GLY A 127 -19.72 4.30 2.21
CA GLY A 127 -20.63 3.53 1.37
C GLY A 127 -21.87 3.01 2.11
N SER A 128 -21.79 2.93 3.45
CA SER A 128 -22.84 2.41 4.32
C SER A 128 -23.87 3.46 4.73
N GLY A 129 -23.63 4.74 4.41
CA GLY A 129 -24.63 5.80 4.48
C GLY A 129 -25.65 5.61 3.37
N GLY A 130 -26.71 4.85 3.68
CA GLY A 130 -27.89 4.72 2.83
C GLY A 130 -28.49 6.07 2.44
N ASP A 131 -29.46 6.03 1.53
CA ASP A 131 -30.25 7.16 1.03
C ASP A 131 -30.86 8.06 2.11
N ILE A 132 -30.05 8.92 2.70
CA ILE A 132 -30.51 10.14 3.36
C ILE A 132 -30.49 11.21 2.27
N GLU A 133 -31.57 11.16 1.50
CA GLU A 133 -32.03 12.22 0.63
C GLU A 133 -32.10 13.56 1.38
N ARG A 134 -31.59 14.60 0.72
CA ARG A 134 -31.92 16.03 0.90
C ARG A 134 -31.40 16.67 2.19
N GLU A 135 -30.17 17.20 2.14
CA GLU A 135 -29.95 18.65 2.28
C GLU A 135 -28.52 19.01 1.83
N ILE A 136 -28.36 20.24 1.31
CA ILE A 136 -27.08 20.94 1.05
C ILE A 136 -26.38 20.59 -0.28
N SER A 137 -26.91 21.14 -1.39
CA SER A 137 -26.09 21.43 -2.58
C SER A 137 -25.86 22.94 -2.67
N ALA A 138 -24.58 23.34 -2.65
CA ALA A 138 -24.03 24.61 -3.18
C ALA A 138 -22.49 24.73 -3.07
N LYS A 139 -21.78 23.82 -2.38
CA LYS A 139 -20.30 23.85 -2.25
C LYS A 139 -19.54 22.87 -3.16
N GLU A 140 -20.24 22.05 -3.93
CA GLU A 140 -19.73 20.77 -4.46
C GLU A 140 -18.79 20.89 -5.69
N ALA A 141 -18.82 22.00 -6.44
CA ALA A 141 -18.12 22.06 -7.74
C ALA A 141 -16.60 22.29 -7.64
N ALA A 142 -16.12 22.94 -6.57
CA ALA A 142 -14.69 23.22 -6.39
C ALA A 142 -13.94 21.99 -5.85
N ASP A 143 -14.53 21.30 -4.86
CA ASP A 143 -13.94 20.11 -4.26
C ASP A 143 -13.96 18.91 -5.21
N THR A 144 -15.02 18.76 -6.02
CA THR A 144 -15.08 17.71 -7.07
C THR A 144 -13.96 17.84 -8.10
N LYS A 145 -13.55 19.07 -8.48
CA LYS A 145 -12.46 19.29 -9.44
C LYS A 145 -11.09 18.93 -8.87
N ARG A 146 -10.81 19.33 -7.62
CA ARG A 146 -9.54 19.04 -6.94
C ARG A 146 -9.35 17.52 -6.79
N TRP A 147 -10.40 16.86 -6.31
CA TRP A 147 -10.44 15.41 -6.13
C TRP A 147 -10.26 14.63 -7.44
N HIS A 148 -10.88 15.08 -8.55
CA HIS A 148 -10.67 14.45 -9.86
C HIS A 148 -9.22 14.52 -10.36
N THR A 149 -8.56 15.66 -10.17
CA THR A 149 -7.14 15.83 -10.55
C THR A 149 -6.24 14.94 -9.70
N PHE A 150 -6.56 14.80 -8.41
CA PHE A 150 -5.83 13.94 -7.50
C PHE A 150 -6.00 12.44 -7.84
N LEU A 151 -7.24 11.97 -8.06
CA LEU A 151 -7.51 10.58 -8.42
C LEU A 151 -6.81 10.15 -9.70
N LYS A 152 -6.81 11.00 -10.74
CA LYS A 152 -6.07 10.72 -11.98
C LYS A 152 -4.56 10.58 -11.77
N LYS A 153 -4.00 11.30 -10.80
CA LYS A 153 -2.58 11.25 -10.47
C LYS A 153 -2.24 10.05 -9.59
N ALA A 154 -3.13 9.68 -8.66
CA ALA A 154 -2.92 8.61 -7.70
C ALA A 154 -3.24 7.21 -8.26
N LEU A 155 -4.19 7.10 -9.20
CA LEU A 155 -4.60 5.83 -9.81
C LEU A 155 -3.92 5.53 -11.14
N GLY A 156 -2.98 6.38 -11.60
CA GLY A 156 -2.06 6.07 -12.68
C GLY A 156 -2.68 5.28 -13.83
N HIS A 157 -3.71 5.80 -14.49
CA HIS A 157 -3.98 5.35 -15.86
C HIS A 157 -2.91 5.98 -16.75
N ASP A 158 -1.69 5.43 -16.69
CA ASP A 158 -0.86 5.44 -17.88
C ASP A 158 -1.51 4.42 -18.82
N ASP A 159 -2.07 4.92 -19.91
CA ASP A 159 -2.52 4.14 -21.07
C ASP A 159 -1.31 3.46 -21.72
N GLY A 160 -0.68 2.53 -21.00
CA GLY A 160 0.50 1.77 -21.40
C GLY A 160 0.17 0.51 -22.19
N SER A 161 -0.99 0.44 -22.86
CA SER A 161 -1.14 -0.52 -23.97
C SER A 161 -0.73 0.18 -25.25
N SER A 162 0.57 0.10 -25.54
CA SER A 162 1.18 0.48 -26.80
C SER A 162 0.46 -0.22 -27.96
N ARG A 163 -0.60 0.40 -28.48
CA ARG A 163 -1.21 0.02 -29.76
C ARG A 163 -0.18 0.39 -30.81
N GLY A 164 0.60 -0.61 -31.22
CA GLY A 164 1.56 -0.54 -32.31
C GLY A 164 0.92 0.11 -33.54
N ARG A 165 1.17 1.41 -33.69
CA ARG A 165 0.82 2.18 -34.88
C ARG A 165 1.92 1.94 -35.91
N GLY A 166 1.90 0.75 -36.51
CA GLY A 166 2.72 0.41 -37.67
C GLY A 166 2.14 1.07 -38.93
N ARG A 167 2.35 2.38 -39.07
CA ARG A 167 2.30 3.07 -40.38
C ARG A 167 3.68 3.66 -40.64
N GLY A 168 4.45 2.97 -41.47
CA GLY A 168 5.65 3.46 -42.13
C GLY A 168 5.59 3.04 -43.59
N ASN A 169 5.09 3.94 -44.41
CA ASN A 169 5.18 3.94 -45.86
C ASN A 169 6.41 4.77 -46.24
N GLU A 170 7.38 4.23 -47.00
CA GLU A 170 8.16 4.95 -48.04
C GLU A 170 9.07 3.95 -48.80
N VAL A 171 8.78 3.53 -50.04
CA VAL A 171 9.11 4.09 -51.39
C VAL A 171 10.53 3.80 -51.90
N GLY A 172 10.57 3.27 -53.15
CA GLY A 172 11.68 3.35 -54.11
C GLY A 172 12.33 2.00 -54.43
N ARG A 173 12.75 1.63 -55.65
CA ARG A 173 12.79 2.24 -56.98
C ARG A 173 13.48 1.18 -57.90
N SER A 174 13.13 1.14 -59.19
CA SER A 174 13.88 0.47 -60.29
C SER A 174 13.86 -1.07 -60.29
N GLY A 175 13.77 -1.81 -61.39
CA GLY A 175 13.81 -1.53 -62.82
C GLY A 175 14.12 -2.84 -63.57
N ASP A 176 13.91 -2.80 -64.89
CA ASP A 176 14.50 -3.67 -65.93
C ASP A 176 13.87 -5.04 -66.25
N ARG A 177 13.39 -5.11 -67.50
CA ARG A 177 13.07 -6.24 -68.41
C ARG A 177 11.67 -6.84 -68.40
#